data_AF-A0A356Z4F9-F1
#
_entry.id   AF-A0A356Z4F9-F1
#
_cell.length_a   1.000
_cell.length_b   1.000
_cell.length_c   1.000
_cell.angle_alpha   90.00
_cell.angle_beta   90.00
_cell.angle_gamma   90.00
#
_symmetry.space_group_name_H-M   'P 1'
#
loop_
_entity.id
_entity.type
_entity.pdbx_description
1 polymer ?
#
loop_
_entity_poly.entity_id
_entity_poly.type
_entity_poly.pdbx_seq_one_letter_code
_entity_poly.pdbx_strand_id
1 'polypeptide(L)'
;MTAQNQTREFKLALVQMYVTPGDLLKNLSHATQLITEAAAGGANVVLLPEVIDLGWTHPSAKELAGIIPGGKAFNTLANAAKKQCQDLLEMHRLFTYHRSRRKGRINGSLWR
;
A
#
# COMPACT_ATOMS: atom_id res chain seq x y z
N MET A 1 -22.75 -30.39 4.18
CA MET A 1 -21.89 -29.35 4.78
C MET A 1 -21.51 -28.36 3.68
N THR A 2 -22.26 -27.28 3.52
CA THR A 2 -21.95 -26.23 2.53
C THR A 2 -20.90 -25.31 3.13
N ALA A 3 -19.69 -25.33 2.57
CA ALA A 3 -18.67 -24.33 2.89
C ALA A 3 -19.23 -22.95 2.53
N GLN A 4 -19.57 -22.15 3.54
CA GLN A 4 -19.87 -20.74 3.33
C GLN A 4 -18.61 -20.08 2.75
N ASN A 5 -18.69 -19.67 1.48
CA ASN A 5 -17.66 -18.85 0.85
C ASN A 5 -17.66 -17.50 1.57
N GLN A 6 -16.75 -17.32 2.54
CA GLN A 6 -16.62 -16.04 3.23
C GLN A 6 -16.09 -15.02 2.24
N THR A 7 -16.96 -14.13 1.78
CA THR A 7 -16.57 -12.94 1.00
C THR A 7 -15.71 -12.06 1.91
N ARG A 8 -14.41 -11.97 1.61
CA ARG A 8 -13.54 -11.00 2.27
C ARG A 8 -13.89 -9.62 1.77
N GLU A 9 -14.05 -8.68 2.69
CA GLU A 9 -14.20 -7.27 2.34
C GLU A 9 -12.93 -6.81 1.60
N PHE A 10 -13.13 -6.18 0.44
CA PHE A 10 -12.05 -5.71 -0.42
C PHE A 10 -12.18 -4.19 -0.59
N LYS A 11 -11.11 -3.48 -0.27
CA LYS A 11 -11.02 -2.02 -0.37
C LYS A 11 -10.01 -1.63 -1.45
N LEU A 12 -10.53 -0.99 -2.50
CA LEU A 12 -9.75 -0.38 -3.58
C LEU A 12 -9.63 1.13 -3.33
N ALA A 13 -8.42 1.66 -3.38
CA ALA A 13 -8.17 3.09 -3.43
C ALA A 13 -7.86 3.52 -4.87
N LEU A 14 -8.66 4.45 -5.40
CA LEU A 14 -8.41 5.09 -6.69
C LEU A 14 -7.68 6.41 -6.42
N VAL A 15 -6.38 6.46 -6.74
CA VAL A 15 -5.58 7.65 -6.50
C VAL A 15 -5.78 8.63 -7.65
N GLN A 16 -6.12 9.86 -7.29
CA GLN A 16 -6.10 11.01 -8.18
C GLN A 16 -4.96 11.94 -7.78
N MET A 17 -4.03 12.20 -8.70
CA MET A 17 -2.91 13.10 -8.48
C MET A 17 -2.60 13.89 -9.74
N TYR A 18 -2.09 15.10 -9.57
CA TYR A 18 -1.48 15.84 -10.67
C TYR A 18 -0.11 15.25 -11.00
N VAL A 19 0.06 14.81 -12.25
CA VAL A 19 1.35 14.33 -12.79
C VAL A 19 2.06 15.54 -13.40
N THR A 20 3.17 15.95 -12.78
CA THR A 20 4.00 17.05 -13.28
C THR A 20 4.77 16.57 -14.52
N PRO A 21 4.53 17.14 -15.72
CA PRO A 21 5.17 16.65 -16.94
C PRO A 21 6.69 16.70 -16.84
N GLY A 22 7.34 15.59 -17.19
CA GLY A 22 8.81 15.47 -17.20
C GLY A 22 9.51 15.39 -15.84
N ASP A 23 8.80 15.52 -14.71
CA ASP A 23 9.40 15.48 -13.38
C ASP A 23 9.20 14.12 -12.70
N LEU A 24 10.03 13.16 -13.10
CA LEU A 24 10.01 11.79 -12.58
C LEU A 24 10.06 11.72 -11.05
N LEU A 25 10.94 12.50 -10.43
CA LEU A 25 11.18 12.44 -8.99
C LEU A 25 9.99 12.95 -8.19
N LYS A 26 9.46 14.10 -8.59
CA LYS A 26 8.29 14.68 -7.94
C LYS A 26 7.08 13.77 -8.04
N ASN A 27 6.85 13.18 -9.21
CA ASN A 27 5.69 12.31 -9.40
C ASN A 27 5.82 11.01 -8.60
N LEU A 28 6.99 10.36 -8.61
CA LEU A 28 7.21 9.15 -7.81
C LEU A 28 7.12 9.41 -6.30
N SER A 29 7.61 10.56 -5.84
CA SER A 29 7.49 10.98 -4.44
C SER A 29 6.02 11.16 -4.04
N HIS A 30 5.25 11.90 -4.84
CA HIS A 30 3.83 12.15 -4.59
C HIS A 30 3.00 10.84 -4.65
N ALA A 31 3.26 9.96 -5.64
CA ALA A 31 2.62 8.65 -5.71
C ALA A 31 2.91 7.80 -4.46
N THR A 32 4.14 7.82 -3.96
CA THR A 32 4.52 7.06 -2.74
C THR A 32 3.80 7.58 -1.49
N GLN A 33 3.61 8.91 -1.38
CA GLN A 33 2.83 9.51 -0.32
C GLN A 33 1.36 9.03 -0.36
N LEU A 34 0.74 9.04 -1.54
CA LEU A 34 -0.66 8.64 -1.72
C LEU A 34 -0.87 7.13 -1.52
N ILE A 35 0.12 6.29 -1.89
CA ILE A 35 0.11 4.87 -1.54
C ILE A 35 0.12 4.67 -0.02
N THR A 36 0.92 5.46 0.70
CA THR A 36 1.01 5.39 2.17
C THR A 36 -0.31 5.81 2.81
N GLU A 37 -0.93 6.89 2.32
CA GLU A 37 -2.25 7.34 2.77
C GLU A 37 -3.34 6.29 2.51
N ALA A 38 -3.39 5.73 1.31
CA ALA A 38 -4.35 4.69 0.96
C ALA A 38 -4.18 3.42 1.81
N ALA A 39 -2.94 3.01 2.07
CA ALA A 39 -2.64 1.89 2.95
C ALA A 39 -3.06 2.17 4.40
N ALA A 40 -2.81 3.37 4.92
CA ALA A 40 -3.29 3.79 6.25
C ALA A 40 -4.83 3.79 6.32
N GLY A 41 -5.49 4.09 5.19
CA GLY A 41 -6.93 3.94 5.01
C GLY A 41 -7.42 2.48 4.91
N GLY A 42 -6.53 1.48 4.98
CA GLY A 42 -6.88 0.07 4.92
C GLY A 42 -7.13 -0.48 3.51
N ALA A 43 -6.65 0.21 2.47
CA ALA A 43 -6.77 -0.28 1.09
C ALA A 43 -5.99 -1.59 0.90
N ASN A 44 -6.61 -2.56 0.22
CA ASN A 44 -5.95 -3.78 -0.23
C ASN A 44 -5.19 -3.58 -1.55
N VAL A 45 -5.70 -2.69 -2.40
CA VAL A 45 -5.11 -2.32 -3.68
C VAL A 45 -5.18 -0.81 -3.84
N VAL A 46 -4.11 -0.24 -4.37
CA VAL A 46 -4.02 1.17 -4.76
C VAL A 46 -3.85 1.22 -6.28
N LEU A 47 -4.79 1.87 -6.96
CA LEU A 47 -4.68 2.13 -8.40
C LEU A 47 -4.17 3.55 -8.59
N LEU A 48 -3.06 3.68 -9.31
CA LEU A 48 -2.47 4.97 -9.67
C LEU A 48 -2.99 5.45 -11.03
N PRO A 49 -2.93 6.77 -11.32
CA PRO A 49 -3.23 7.27 -12.66
C PRO A 49 -2.33 6.67 -13.74
N GLU A 50 -2.71 6.84 -14.99
CA GLU A 50 -1.86 6.47 -16.11
C GLU A 50 -0.63 7.38 -16.22
N VAL A 51 0.47 6.84 -16.76
CA VAL A 51 1.74 7.56 -17.03
C VAL A 51 2.23 8.41 -15.86
N ILE A 52 2.18 7.86 -14.65
CA ILE A 52 2.56 8.55 -13.40
C ILE A 52 3.99 9.05 -13.38
N ASP A 53 4.87 8.53 -14.23
CA ASP A 53 6.29 8.87 -14.21
C ASP A 53 6.53 10.24 -14.85
N LEU A 54 6.08 10.44 -16.09
CA LEU A 54 6.45 11.62 -16.89
C LEU A 54 5.26 12.38 -17.48
N GLY A 55 4.05 11.84 -17.31
CA GLY A 55 2.84 12.41 -17.89
C GLY A 55 2.70 12.10 -19.38
N TRP A 56 1.51 12.40 -19.90
CA TRP A 56 1.13 12.06 -21.26
C TRP A 56 1.97 12.80 -22.31
N THR A 57 2.57 12.03 -23.23
CA THR A 57 3.25 12.54 -24.44
C THR A 57 4.38 13.55 -24.19
N HIS A 58 4.90 13.65 -22.96
CA HIS A 58 5.97 14.60 -22.66
C HIS A 58 7.25 14.20 -23.39
N PRO A 59 7.97 15.12 -24.07
CA PRO A 59 9.15 14.79 -24.87
C PRO A 59 10.25 14.05 -24.10
N SER A 60 10.38 14.32 -22.80
CA SER A 60 11.37 13.65 -21.94
C SER A 60 11.15 12.14 -21.83
N ALA A 61 9.96 11.62 -22.15
CA ALA A 61 9.70 10.18 -22.17
C ALA A 61 10.64 9.42 -23.11
N LYS A 62 11.18 10.06 -24.15
CA LYS A 62 12.17 9.45 -25.04
C LYS A 62 13.49 9.10 -24.34
N GLU A 63 13.83 9.84 -23.29
CA GLU A 63 15.12 9.72 -22.59
C GLU A 63 14.96 9.14 -21.19
N LEU A 64 13.84 9.45 -20.52
CA LEU A 64 13.61 9.16 -19.10
C LEU A 64 12.71 7.95 -18.86
N ALA A 65 12.12 7.34 -19.90
CA ALA A 65 11.36 6.11 -19.75
C ALA A 65 12.23 5.01 -19.12
N GLY A 66 11.75 4.44 -18.02
CA GLY A 66 12.47 3.43 -17.27
C GLY A 66 12.24 2.01 -17.79
N ILE A 67 13.23 1.13 -17.61
CA ILE A 67 13.07 -0.30 -17.90
C ILE A 67 12.11 -0.97 -16.90
N ILE A 68 11.47 -2.04 -17.35
CA ILE A 68 10.62 -2.91 -16.53
C ILE A 68 11.08 -4.36 -16.74
N PRO A 69 11.40 -5.12 -15.68
CA PRO A 69 11.60 -4.69 -14.29
C PRO A 69 12.95 -3.97 -14.09
N GLY A 70 13.12 -3.37 -12.92
CA GLY A 70 14.42 -2.87 -12.44
C GLY A 70 14.72 -1.38 -12.66
N GLY A 71 13.87 -0.67 -13.42
CA GLY A 71 13.98 0.78 -13.58
C GLY A 71 13.58 1.54 -12.32
N LYS A 72 13.86 2.84 -12.28
CA LYS A 72 13.59 3.69 -11.11
C LYS A 72 12.13 3.69 -10.70
N ALA A 73 11.21 3.91 -11.65
CA ALA A 73 9.77 3.87 -11.39
C ALA A 73 9.34 2.50 -10.85
N PHE A 74 9.77 1.40 -11.48
CA PHE A 74 9.48 0.04 -11.02
C PHE A 74 9.96 -0.18 -9.58
N ASN A 75 11.23 0.11 -9.28
CA ASN A 75 11.80 -0.12 -7.95
C ASN A 75 11.11 0.74 -6.88
N THR A 76 10.85 2.03 -7.17
CA THR A 76 10.18 2.92 -6.21
C THR A 76 8.78 2.42 -5.88
N LEU A 77 7.97 2.07 -6.89
CA LEU A 77 6.60 1.60 -6.67
C LEU A 77 6.56 0.21 -6.00
N ALA A 78 7.43 -0.71 -6.41
CA ALA A 78 7.53 -2.04 -5.79
C ALA A 78 7.95 -1.95 -4.32
N ASN A 79 8.92 -1.08 -4.00
CA ASN A 79 9.36 -0.86 -2.62
C ASN A 79 8.28 -0.20 -1.78
N ALA A 80 7.53 0.77 -2.33
CA ALA A 80 6.40 1.39 -1.65
C ALA A 80 5.34 0.33 -1.29
N ALA A 81 4.95 -0.52 -2.23
CA ALA A 81 3.99 -1.59 -1.98
C ALA A 81 4.48 -2.60 -0.92
N LYS A 82 5.75 -3.02 -1.02
CA LYS A 82 6.37 -3.96 -0.06
C LYS A 82 6.37 -3.40 1.36
N LYS A 83 6.76 -2.14 1.52
CA LYS A 83 6.79 -1.47 2.82
C LYS A 83 5.42 -1.49 3.49
N GLN A 84 4.37 -1.10 2.77
CA GLN A 84 3.02 -1.07 3.34
C GLN A 84 2.49 -2.47 3.70
N CYS A 85 2.82 -3.49 2.90
CA CYS A 85 2.45 -4.87 3.22
C CYS A 85 3.13 -5.37 4.51
N GLN A 86 4.42 -5.04 4.70
CA GLN A 86 5.17 -5.43 5.89
C GLN A 86 4.64 -4.73 7.16
N ASP A 87 4.35 -3.44 7.07
CA ASP A 87 3.81 -2.65 8.19
C ASP A 87 2.43 -3.20 8.63
N LEU A 88 1.57 -3.58 7.68
CA LEU A 88 0.27 -4.21 7.98
C LEU A 88 0.43 -5.57 8.68
N LEU A 89 1.38 -6.40 8.23
CA LEU A 89 1.65 -7.70 8.87
C LEU A 89 2.16 -7.53 10.30
N GLU A 90 3.02 -6.55 10.53
CA GLU A 90 3.57 -6.26 11.85
C GLU A 90 2.50 -5.73 12.81
N MET A 91 1.67 -4.81 12.34
CA MET A 91 0.51 -4.33 13.11
C MET A 91 -0.46 -5.48 13.45
N HIS A 92 -0.76 -6.37 12.49
CA HIS A 92 -1.61 -7.53 12.75
C HIS A 92 -1.00 -8.47 13.81
N ARG A 93 0.33 -8.70 13.75
CA ARG A 93 1.06 -9.47 14.78
C ARG A 93 0.94 -8.82 16.16
N LEU A 94 1.14 -7.51 16.27
CA LEU A 94 1.05 -6.79 17.55
C LEU A 94 -0.38 -6.81 18.12
N PHE A 95 -1.40 -6.59 17.30
CA PHE A 95 -2.80 -6.64 17.71
C PHE A 95 -3.22 -8.04 18.19
N THR A 96 -2.84 -9.09 17.45
CA THR A 96 -3.15 -10.47 17.84
C THR A 96 -2.45 -10.85 19.15
N TYR A 97 -1.20 -10.44 19.33
CA TYR A 97 -0.46 -10.62 20.58
C TYR A 97 -1.14 -9.94 21.78
N HIS A 98 -1.55 -8.67 21.65
CA HIS A 98 -2.21 -7.93 22.74
C HIS A 98 -3.61 -8.47 23.08
N ARG A 99 -4.38 -8.92 22.07
CA ARG A 99 -5.70 -9.54 22.28
C ARG A 99 -5.58 -10.86 23.05
N SER A 100 -4.56 -11.66 22.75
CA SER A 100 -4.27 -12.91 23.48
C SER A 100 -3.99 -12.64 24.97
N ARG A 101 -3.16 -11.63 25.27
CA ARG A 101 -2.85 -11.26 26.67
C ARG A 101 -4.03 -10.69 27.46
N ARG A 102 -4.93 -9.92 26.81
CA ARG A 102 -6.16 -9.44 27.51
C ARG A 102 -7.09 -10.58 27.88
N LYS A 103 -7.24 -11.61 27.04
CA LYS A 103 -8.02 -12.82 27.37
C LYS A 103 -7.39 -13.65 28.50
N GLY A 104 -6.05 -13.71 28.57
CA GLY A 104 -5.36 -14.41 29.66
C GLY A 104 -5.47 -13.74 31.04
N ARG A 105 -5.83 -12.45 31.10
CA ARG A 105 -5.86 -11.67 32.35
C ARG A 105 -7.25 -11.63 33.02
N ILE A 106 -8.30 -12.08 32.34
CA ILE A 106 -9.68 -12.15 32.87
C ILE A 106 -10.04 -13.51 33.51
N ASN A 107 -9.12 -14.48 33.53
CA ASN A 107 -9.34 -15.80 34.16
C ASN A 107 -8.60 -15.97 35.51
N GLY A 108 -8.19 -14.89 36.16
CA GLY A 108 -7.34 -14.96 37.35
C GLY A 108 -7.70 -13.98 38.45
N SER A 109 -8.96 -13.96 38.91
CA SER A 109 -9.34 -13.51 40.27
C SER A 109 -10.85 -13.61 40.48
N LEU A 110 -11.33 -14.78 40.86
CA LEU A 110 -12.48 -14.94 41.74
C LEU A 110 -12.25 -16.24 42.52
N TRP A 111 -12.53 -16.22 43.82
CA TRP A 111 -12.27 -17.26 44.83
C TRP A 111 -10.90 -17.17 45.52
N ARG A 112 -10.78 -16.20 46.42
CA ARG A 112 -10.38 -16.40 47.83
C ARG A 112 -10.89 -15.21 48.65
#